data_AF-A0A2V7UUS1-F1
#
_entry.id   AF-A0A2V7UUS1-F1
#
_cell.length_a   1.000
_cell.length_b   1.000
_cell.length_c   1.000
_cell.angle_alpha   90.00
_cell.angle_beta   90.00
_cell.angle_gamma   90.00
#
_symmetry.space_group_name_H-M   'P 1'
#
loop_
_entity.id
_entity.type
_entity.pdbx_description
1 polymer ?
#
loop_
_entity_poly.entity_id
_entity_poly.type
_entity_poly.pdbx_seq_one_letter_code
_entity_poly.pdbx_strand_id
1 'polypeptide(L)'
;MRRHRRSSGGRERMGGPEGVGRVERGCRQASPAEERRPEEPVTLLDTHVVYWLAVHPERLSRAATRAIAAADRSDGVAISTISLWELARLIDKGRIRVDGTTERFLIRLGERPGMTLLEITPQVAALAVQFPPDFPADPGDRIIAATARAHGIPLITRDGALQDSPLLRTIW
;
A
#
# COMPACT_ATOMS: atom_id res chain seq x y z
N MET A 1 -31.67 -43.03 66.41
CA MET A 1 -31.61 -41.63 66.90
C MET A 1 -31.35 -40.69 65.73
N ARG A 2 -32.26 -39.73 65.56
CA ARG A 2 -32.25 -38.51 64.73
C ARG A 2 -31.07 -38.29 63.77
N ARG A 3 -31.40 -38.10 62.48
CA ARG A 3 -31.08 -36.87 61.71
C ARG A 3 -31.96 -36.82 60.45
N HIS A 4 -32.95 -35.91 60.48
CA HIS A 4 -33.63 -35.40 59.30
C HIS A 4 -32.77 -34.31 58.65
N ARG A 5 -32.64 -34.33 57.31
CA ARG A 5 -33.04 -33.23 56.41
C ARG A 5 -32.61 -33.53 54.97
N ARG A 6 -33.35 -32.90 54.04
CA ARG A 6 -33.28 -32.89 52.55
C ARG A 6 -34.23 -33.93 51.93
N SER A 7 -35.00 -33.63 50.89
CA SER A 7 -35.19 -32.43 50.09
C SER A 7 -36.55 -32.58 49.40
N SER A 8 -37.44 -31.61 49.55
CA SER A 8 -38.68 -31.54 48.77
C SER A 8 -38.41 -30.89 47.42
N GLY A 9 -38.80 -31.60 46.35
CA GLY A 9 -38.90 -31.06 45.00
C GLY A 9 -40.13 -30.18 44.81
N GLY A 10 -40.16 -29.51 43.66
CA GLY A 10 -41.35 -28.79 43.17
C GLY A 10 -40.99 -27.82 42.04
N ARG A 11 -41.34 -28.20 40.80
CA ARG A 11 -41.37 -27.36 39.58
C ARG A 11 -42.27 -26.13 39.86
N GLU A 12 -42.14 -24.99 39.18
CA GLU A 12 -42.39 -24.79 37.75
C GLU A 12 -42.37 -23.27 37.43
N ARG A 13 -42.28 -22.94 36.13
CA ARG A 13 -42.63 -21.68 35.43
C ARG A 13 -41.49 -20.79 34.90
N MET A 14 -41.34 -20.98 33.58
CA MET A 14 -41.03 -20.01 32.51
C MET A 14 -41.17 -18.52 32.82
N GLY A 15 -40.13 -17.77 32.46
CA GLY A 15 -40.14 -16.34 32.12
C GLY A 15 -38.98 -16.08 31.18
N GLY A 16 -39.27 -15.94 29.88
CA GLY A 16 -38.28 -15.74 28.82
C GLY A 16 -37.67 -14.33 28.86
N PRO A 17 -36.45 -14.13 28.31
CA PRO A 17 -35.87 -12.80 28.21
C PRO A 17 -36.61 -11.96 27.17
N GLU A 18 -36.89 -10.74 27.61
CA GLU A 18 -37.59 -9.66 26.93
C GLU A 18 -36.78 -9.12 25.73
N GLY A 19 -37.51 -8.65 24.71
CA GLY A 19 -37.11 -7.47 23.95
C GLY A 19 -36.35 -7.67 22.63
N VAL A 20 -36.97 -8.32 21.64
CA VAL A 20 -36.58 -8.17 20.23
C VAL A 20 -37.04 -6.80 19.73
N GLY A 21 -36.13 -5.82 19.75
CA GLY A 21 -36.31 -4.51 19.11
C GLY A 21 -36.14 -4.60 17.60
N ARG A 22 -37.26 -4.76 16.89
CA ARG A 22 -37.37 -4.63 15.43
C ARG A 22 -37.17 -3.16 15.03
N VAL A 23 -36.12 -2.87 14.27
CA VAL A 23 -36.02 -1.59 13.53
C VAL A 23 -35.94 -1.93 12.04
N GLU A 24 -37.06 -1.73 11.34
CA GLU A 24 -37.11 -1.84 9.89
C GLU A 24 -36.67 -0.54 9.22
N ARG A 25 -35.73 -0.70 8.28
CA ARG A 25 -35.65 -0.09 6.94
C ARG A 25 -35.67 1.45 6.85
N GLY A 26 -34.46 1.98 6.65
CA GLY A 26 -34.22 3.08 5.71
C GLY A 26 -33.20 2.64 4.67
N CYS A 27 -33.64 1.99 3.60
CA CYS A 27 -32.80 1.75 2.43
C CYS A 27 -32.59 3.10 1.74
N ARG A 28 -31.55 3.84 2.13
CA ARG A 28 -31.05 4.94 1.31
C ARG A 28 -30.43 4.30 0.08
N GLN A 29 -31.09 4.50 -1.06
CA GLN A 29 -30.58 4.11 -2.36
C GLN A 29 -29.14 4.61 -2.48
N ALA A 30 -28.18 3.69 -2.47
CA ALA A 30 -26.83 4.00 -2.89
C ALA A 30 -26.94 4.46 -4.35
N SER A 31 -26.44 5.66 -4.64
CA SER A 31 -26.26 6.11 -6.02
C SER A 31 -25.48 5.06 -6.79
N PRO A 32 -25.69 4.93 -8.11
CA PRO A 32 -24.92 3.99 -8.91
C PRO A 32 -23.45 4.30 -8.68
N ALA A 33 -22.70 3.29 -8.23
CA ALA A 33 -21.25 3.37 -8.14
C ALA A 33 -20.77 3.90 -9.49
N GLU A 34 -20.12 5.06 -9.48
CA GLU A 34 -19.45 5.60 -10.64
C GLU A 34 -18.62 4.46 -11.22
N GLU A 35 -18.98 4.07 -12.43
CA GLU A 35 -18.33 3.01 -13.17
C GLU A 35 -16.88 3.47 -13.38
N ARG A 36 -16.01 3.04 -12.46
CA ARG A 36 -14.58 3.28 -12.50
C ARG A 36 -14.14 2.84 -13.87
N ARG A 37 -13.73 3.81 -14.70
CA ARG A 37 -13.01 3.54 -15.95
C ARG A 37 -11.93 2.50 -15.62
N PRO A 38 -11.64 1.52 -16.49
CA PRO A 38 -10.52 0.63 -16.26
C PRO A 38 -9.29 1.53 -16.08
N GLU A 39 -8.86 1.68 -14.82
CA GLU A 39 -7.73 2.52 -14.44
C GLU A 39 -6.55 1.95 -15.22
N GLU A 40 -5.97 2.74 -16.10
CA GLU A 40 -4.73 2.31 -16.72
C GLU A 40 -3.73 2.14 -15.57
N PRO A 41 -2.97 1.04 -15.53
CA PRO A 41 -2.22 0.72 -14.33
C PRO A 41 -1.17 1.81 -14.06
N VAL A 42 -1.47 2.64 -13.05
CA VAL A 42 -0.51 3.56 -12.44
C VAL A 42 0.76 2.77 -12.16
N THR A 43 1.89 3.20 -12.71
CA THR A 43 3.14 2.44 -12.55
C THR A 43 3.87 2.89 -11.29
N LEU A 44 4.35 1.94 -10.47
CA LEU A 44 5.12 2.24 -9.27
C LEU A 44 6.57 2.54 -9.63
N LEU A 45 7.13 3.64 -9.13
CA LEU A 45 8.54 3.94 -9.25
C LEU A 45 9.30 3.47 -8.01
N ASP A 46 10.42 2.79 -8.24
CA ASP A 46 11.41 2.51 -7.20
C ASP A 46 12.11 3.81 -6.75
N THR A 47 12.68 3.83 -5.55
CA THR A 47 13.29 5.00 -4.92
C THR A 47 14.41 5.60 -5.77
N HIS A 48 15.28 4.78 -6.36
CA HIS A 48 16.33 5.31 -7.24
C HIS A 48 15.78 5.86 -8.54
N VAL A 49 14.63 5.36 -9.02
CA VAL A 49 13.97 5.86 -10.24
C VAL A 49 13.39 7.24 -9.98
N VAL A 50 12.80 7.47 -8.81
CA VAL A 50 12.34 8.80 -8.37
C VAL A 50 13.51 9.78 -8.33
N TYR A 51 14.64 9.36 -7.74
CA TYR A 51 15.85 10.19 -7.70
C TYR A 51 16.38 10.49 -9.11
N TRP A 52 16.50 9.50 -9.98
CA TRP A 52 16.99 9.71 -11.36
C TRP A 52 16.04 10.56 -12.18
N LEU A 53 14.72 10.37 -12.06
CA LEU A 53 13.74 11.21 -12.76
C LEU A 53 13.91 12.69 -12.41
N ALA A 54 14.28 13.00 -11.17
CA ALA A 54 14.48 14.38 -10.71
C ALA A 54 15.87 14.96 -11.05
N VAL A 55 16.94 14.14 -11.00
CA VAL A 55 18.32 14.64 -10.99
C VAL A 55 19.17 14.12 -12.16
N HIS A 56 18.92 12.90 -12.61
CA HIS A 56 19.73 12.18 -13.61
C HIS A 56 18.86 11.39 -14.60
N PRO A 57 17.96 12.04 -15.35
CA PRO A 57 17.00 11.34 -16.22
C PRO A 57 17.70 10.52 -17.31
N GLU A 58 18.94 10.83 -17.67
CA GLU A 58 19.77 10.07 -18.59
C GLU A 58 20.10 8.65 -18.10
N ARG A 59 19.94 8.37 -16.81
CA ARG A 59 20.13 7.03 -16.22
C ARG A 59 18.92 6.13 -16.40
N LEU A 60 17.77 6.68 -16.78
CA LEU A 60 16.57 5.91 -17.08
C LEU A 60 16.76 5.18 -18.41
N SER A 61 16.32 3.94 -18.46
CA SER A 61 16.29 3.18 -19.69
C SER A 61 15.21 3.70 -20.64
N ARG A 62 15.28 3.30 -21.92
CA ARG A 62 14.24 3.66 -22.89
C ARG A 62 12.86 3.12 -22.52
N ALA A 63 12.79 1.94 -21.92
CA ALA A 63 11.52 1.34 -21.51
C ALA A 63 10.93 2.09 -20.31
N ALA A 64 11.74 2.38 -19.29
CA ALA A 64 11.34 3.17 -18.13
C ALA A 64 10.86 4.57 -18.55
N THR A 65 11.62 5.28 -19.39
CA THR A 65 11.22 6.61 -19.90
C THR A 65 9.89 6.55 -20.64
N ARG A 66 9.66 5.54 -21.48
CA ARG A 66 8.40 5.38 -22.22
C ARG A 66 7.23 5.08 -21.29
N ALA A 67 7.43 4.23 -20.28
CA ALA A 67 6.40 3.87 -19.31
C ALA A 67 6.01 5.09 -18.46
N ILE A 68 6.98 5.85 -17.94
CA ILE A 68 6.74 7.10 -17.20
C ILE A 68 5.99 8.10 -18.09
N ALA A 69 6.47 8.34 -19.31
CA ALA A 69 5.82 9.27 -20.21
C ALA A 69 4.40 8.84 -20.62
N ALA A 70 4.12 7.54 -20.68
CA ALA A 70 2.77 7.02 -20.91
C ALA A 70 1.86 7.25 -19.70
N ALA A 71 2.35 6.93 -18.51
CA ALA A 71 1.65 7.15 -17.25
C ALA A 71 1.30 8.64 -17.04
N ASP A 72 2.21 9.55 -17.37
CA ASP A 72 1.98 11.01 -17.31
C ASP A 72 0.81 11.49 -18.20
N ARG A 73 0.37 10.71 -19.19
CA ARG A 73 -0.78 11.03 -20.06
C ARG A 73 -2.11 10.45 -19.58
N SER A 74 -2.09 9.55 -18.59
CA SER A 74 -3.28 8.91 -18.03
C SER A 74 -3.39 9.20 -16.53
N ASP A 75 -3.17 8.20 -15.68
CA ASP A 75 -3.41 8.26 -14.23
C ASP A 75 -2.16 8.66 -13.42
N GLY A 76 -1.04 8.96 -14.11
CA GLY A 76 0.22 9.33 -13.49
C GLY A 76 1.03 8.13 -13.00
N VAL A 77 2.11 8.43 -12.28
CA VAL A 77 3.00 7.48 -11.63
C VAL A 77 2.74 7.42 -10.13
N ALA A 78 3.08 6.30 -9.50
CA ALA A 78 3.01 6.13 -8.06
C ALA A 78 4.39 6.03 -7.44
N ILE A 79 4.51 6.40 -6.16
CA ILE A 79 5.63 6.09 -5.28
C ILE A 79 5.12 5.54 -3.96
N SER A 80 5.82 4.56 -3.40
CA SER A 80 5.51 4.07 -2.06
C SER A 80 6.00 5.09 -1.02
N THR A 81 5.25 5.30 0.07
CA THR A 81 5.68 6.25 1.11
C THR A 81 6.98 5.83 1.81
N ILE A 82 7.37 4.55 1.75
CA ILE A 82 8.70 4.12 2.22
C ILE A 82 9.83 4.79 1.43
N SER A 83 9.64 5.05 0.13
CA SER A 83 10.61 5.73 -0.71
C SER A 83 10.87 7.16 -0.24
N LEU A 84 9.87 7.83 0.35
CA LEU A 84 10.06 9.16 0.96
C LEU A 84 11.02 9.09 2.17
N TRP A 85 10.88 8.06 3.01
CA TRP A 85 11.78 7.83 4.14
C TRP A 85 13.21 7.51 3.66
N GLU A 86 13.35 6.70 2.62
CA GLU A 86 14.66 6.40 2.05
C GLU A 86 15.34 7.63 1.45
N LEU A 87 14.59 8.47 0.73
CA LEU A 87 15.07 9.77 0.24
C LEU A 87 15.50 10.68 1.39
N ALA A 88 14.70 10.80 2.46
CA ALA A 88 15.09 11.55 3.65
C ALA A 88 16.40 11.04 4.26
N ARG A 89 16.54 9.71 4.38
CA ARG A 89 17.74 9.06 4.92
C ARG A 89 18.97 9.30 4.03
N LEU A 90 18.81 9.32 2.72
CA LEU A 90 19.89 9.63 1.78
C LEU A 90 20.30 11.11 1.85
N ILE A 91 19.34 12.01 2.05
CA ILE A 91 19.60 13.44 2.28
C ILE A 91 20.35 13.64 3.60
N ASP A 92 19.89 13.02 4.68
CA ASP A 92 20.54 13.06 6.01
C ASP A 92 21.99 12.56 5.96
N LYS A 93 22.23 11.47 5.21
CA LYS A 93 23.59 10.94 4.98
C LYS A 93 24.43 11.78 4.00
N GLY A 94 23.92 12.89 3.48
CA GLY A 94 24.61 13.75 2.51
C GLY A 94 24.85 13.11 1.15
N ARG A 95 24.12 12.03 0.81
CA ARG A 95 24.21 11.33 -0.48
C ARG A 95 23.40 12.01 -1.57
N ILE A 96 22.33 12.71 -1.19
CA ILE A 96 21.51 13.56 -2.05
C ILE A 96 21.56 14.98 -1.47
N ARG A 97 21.75 15.98 -2.33
CA ARG A 97 21.62 17.39 -1.95
C ARG A 97 20.33 17.94 -2.53
N VAL A 98 19.58 18.67 -1.72
CA VAL A 98 18.31 19.28 -2.10
C VAL A 98 18.27 20.73 -1.67
N ASP A 99 17.54 21.55 -2.41
CA ASP A 99 17.30 22.94 -2.03
C ASP A 99 16.23 23.04 -0.93
N GLY A 100 16.59 23.71 0.16
CA GLY A 100 15.73 23.90 1.33
C GLY A 100 15.79 22.73 2.32
N THR A 101 14.73 22.56 3.11
CA THR A 101 14.64 21.48 4.10
C THR A 101 14.22 20.16 3.47
N THR A 102 14.66 19.04 4.05
CA THR A 102 14.25 17.68 3.65
C THR A 102 12.73 17.55 3.59
N GLU A 103 12.03 18.05 4.62
CA GLU A 103 10.56 18.06 4.68
C GLU A 103 9.93 18.76 3.47
N ARG A 104 10.37 19.98 3.15
CA ARG A 104 9.84 20.74 2.02
C ARG A 104 10.13 20.04 0.69
N PHE A 105 11.28 19.40 0.56
CA PHE A 105 11.61 18.61 -0.62
C PHE A 105 10.62 17.45 -0.80
N LEU A 106 10.35 16.69 0.26
CA LEU A 106 9.43 15.55 0.21
C LEU A 106 7.97 15.96 -0.02
N ILE A 107 7.51 17.06 0.59
CA ILE A 107 6.18 17.61 0.34
C ILE A 107 6.02 17.97 -1.14
N ARG A 108 6.97 18.73 -1.71
CA ARG A 108 6.94 19.09 -3.15
C ARG A 108 6.95 17.87 -4.07
N LEU A 109 7.65 16.81 -3.68
CA LEU A 109 7.67 15.57 -4.45
C LEU A 109 6.29 14.90 -4.47
N GLY A 110 5.60 14.84 -3.33
CA GLY A 110 4.24 14.29 -3.22
C GLY A 110 3.15 15.15 -3.88
N GLU A 111 3.35 16.46 -3.92
CA GLU A 111 2.42 17.42 -4.56
C GLU A 111 2.63 17.56 -6.09
N ARG A 112 3.63 16.88 -6.66
CA ARG A 112 3.90 16.92 -8.09
C ARG A 112 2.67 16.42 -8.87
N PRO A 113 2.15 17.17 -9.85
CA PRO A 113 1.06 16.70 -10.70
C PRO A 113 1.40 15.36 -11.36
N GLY A 114 0.44 14.42 -11.34
CA GLY A 114 0.65 13.07 -11.86
C GLY A 114 1.50 12.16 -10.94
N MET A 115 1.78 12.56 -9.70
CA MET A 115 2.40 11.72 -8.69
C MET A 115 1.37 11.29 -7.64
N THR A 116 1.28 9.98 -7.40
CA THR A 116 0.44 9.41 -6.34
C THR A 116 1.30 8.79 -5.25
N LEU A 117 1.05 9.14 -3.99
CA LEU A 117 1.66 8.47 -2.84
C LEU A 117 0.84 7.25 -2.44
N LEU A 118 1.46 6.08 -2.42
CA LEU A 118 0.84 4.83 -1.94
C LEU A 118 1.34 4.51 -0.54
N GLU A 119 0.43 4.50 0.42
CA GLU A 119 0.73 4.27 1.84
C GLU A 119 1.07 2.81 2.14
N ILE A 120 1.81 2.59 3.24
CA ILE A 120 2.02 1.27 3.80
C ILE A 120 0.73 0.85 4.54
N THR A 121 -0.19 0.25 3.81
CA THR A 121 -1.43 -0.30 4.37
C THR A 121 -1.17 -1.63 5.12
N PRO A 122 -2.12 -2.13 5.93
CA PRO A 122 -1.99 -3.46 6.54
C PRO A 122 -1.76 -4.58 5.52
N GLN A 123 -2.35 -4.48 4.33
CA GLN A 123 -2.13 -5.43 3.24
C GLN A 123 -0.69 -5.38 2.73
N VAL A 124 -0.15 -4.17 2.51
CA VAL A 124 1.26 -3.99 2.10
C VAL A 124 2.20 -4.53 3.17
N ALA A 125 1.97 -4.20 4.44
CA ALA A 125 2.78 -4.67 5.56
C ALA A 125 2.80 -6.21 5.65
N ALA A 126 1.65 -6.87 5.49
CA ALA A 126 1.57 -8.32 5.48
C ALA A 126 2.29 -8.94 4.28
N LEU A 127 2.15 -8.38 3.08
CA LEU A 127 2.81 -8.88 1.87
C LEU A 127 4.34 -8.72 1.94
N ALA A 128 4.84 -7.65 2.56
CA ALA A 128 6.28 -7.36 2.66
C ALA A 128 7.08 -8.45 3.41
N VAL A 129 6.43 -9.19 4.31
CA VAL A 129 7.06 -10.29 5.07
C VAL A 129 6.81 -11.67 4.47
N GLN A 130 5.98 -11.76 3.42
CA GLN A 130 5.59 -13.03 2.79
C GLN A 130 6.43 -13.41 1.57
N PHE A 131 7.42 -12.59 1.21
CA PHE A 131 8.35 -12.94 0.14
C PHE A 131 9.23 -14.14 0.52
N PRO A 132 9.58 -15.00 -0.45
CA PRO A 132 10.39 -16.18 -0.20
C PRO A 132 11.80 -15.81 0.28
N PRO A 133 12.56 -16.76 0.85
CA PRO A 133 13.88 -16.49 1.45
C PRO A 133 14.94 -15.96 0.48
N ASP A 134 14.79 -16.25 -0.81
CA ASP A 134 15.67 -15.81 -1.91
C ASP A 134 15.33 -14.40 -2.43
N PHE A 135 14.23 -13.79 -1.96
CA PHE A 135 13.89 -12.40 -2.26
C PHE A 135 14.74 -11.42 -1.44
N PRO A 136 15.13 -10.25 -2.01
CA PRO A 136 15.93 -9.23 -1.30
C PRO A 136 15.52 -9.00 0.15
N ALA A 137 16.51 -8.95 1.04
CA ALA A 137 16.28 -8.81 2.48
C ALA A 137 16.05 -7.36 2.94
N ASP A 138 16.31 -6.38 2.08
CA ASP A 138 16.14 -4.97 2.42
C ASP A 138 14.64 -4.68 2.72
N PRO A 139 14.30 -4.10 3.88
CA PRO A 139 12.93 -3.74 4.21
C PRO A 139 12.28 -2.77 3.21
N GLY A 140 13.05 -1.82 2.66
CA GLY A 140 12.60 -0.86 1.67
C GLY A 140 12.16 -1.55 0.39
N ASP A 141 13.05 -2.36 -0.20
CA ASP A 141 12.77 -3.16 -1.39
C ASP A 141 11.55 -4.05 -1.20
N ARG A 142 11.44 -4.71 -0.03
CA ARG A 142 10.28 -5.55 0.32
C ARG A 142 8.99 -4.76 0.40
N ILE A 143 9.01 -3.57 0.99
CA ILE A 143 7.81 -2.73 1.09
C ILE A 143 7.43 -2.20 -0.31
N ILE A 144 8.38 -1.74 -1.12
CA ILE A 144 8.13 -1.28 -2.50
C ILE A 144 7.53 -2.42 -3.34
N ALA A 145 8.14 -3.60 -3.30
CA ALA A 145 7.65 -4.78 -3.99
C ALA A 145 6.25 -5.19 -3.50
N ALA A 146 6.00 -5.14 -2.19
CA ALA A 146 4.68 -5.42 -1.62
C ALA A 146 3.64 -4.37 -2.04
N THR A 147 4.00 -3.09 -2.13
CA THR A 147 3.14 -2.03 -2.66
C THR A 147 2.75 -2.33 -4.11
N ALA A 148 3.71 -2.66 -4.98
CA ALA A 148 3.41 -3.03 -6.37
C ALA A 148 2.44 -4.21 -6.45
N ARG A 149 2.66 -5.25 -5.64
CA ARG A 149 1.80 -6.44 -5.59
C ARG A 149 0.41 -6.15 -5.02
N ALA A 150 0.31 -5.36 -3.95
CA ALA A 150 -0.96 -5.02 -3.32
C ALA A 150 -1.90 -4.27 -4.26
N HIS A 151 -1.32 -3.38 -5.09
CA HIS A 151 -2.06 -2.58 -6.07
C HIS A 151 -2.17 -3.27 -7.44
N GLY A 152 -1.48 -4.40 -7.64
CA GLY A 152 -1.50 -5.10 -8.92
C GLY A 152 -0.88 -4.30 -10.06
N ILE A 153 0.11 -3.46 -9.79
CA ILE A 153 0.73 -2.53 -10.76
C ILE A 153 2.19 -2.90 -11.07
N PRO A 154 2.72 -2.55 -12.25
CA PRO A 154 4.13 -2.80 -12.56
C PRO A 154 5.06 -1.90 -11.73
N LEU A 155 6.27 -2.39 -11.47
CA LEU A 155 7.35 -1.68 -10.80
C LEU A 155 8.43 -1.28 -11.81
N ILE A 156 8.70 0.02 -11.96
CA ILE A 156 9.88 0.49 -12.69
C ILE A 156 11.06 0.44 -11.73
N THR A 157 12.03 -0.42 -12.01
CA THR A 157 13.22 -0.61 -11.19
C THR A 157 14.39 -1.07 -12.04
N ARG A 158 15.61 -0.67 -11.68
CA ARG A 158 16.87 -1.17 -12.27
C ARG A 158 17.44 -2.32 -11.44
N ASP A 159 16.89 -2.59 -10.27
CA ASP A 159 17.38 -3.63 -9.39
C ASP A 159 17.20 -5.00 -10.07
N GLY A 160 18.31 -5.73 -10.25
CA GLY A 160 18.30 -7.03 -10.92
C GLY A 160 17.56 -8.08 -10.11
N ALA A 161 17.69 -8.07 -8.78
CA ALA A 161 17.03 -9.05 -7.92
C ALA A 161 15.51 -8.85 -7.89
N LEU A 162 15.04 -7.61 -7.97
CA LEU A 162 13.60 -7.33 -8.14
C LEU A 162 13.11 -7.69 -9.54
N GLN A 163 13.91 -7.44 -10.59
CA GLN A 163 13.58 -7.82 -11.97
C GLN A 163 13.47 -9.33 -12.16
N ASP A 164 14.36 -10.10 -11.53
CA ASP A 164 14.39 -11.55 -11.64
C ASP A 164 13.26 -12.25 -10.85
N SER A 165 12.53 -11.50 -10.01
CA SER A 165 11.45 -12.06 -9.21
C SER A 165 10.20 -12.36 -10.06
N PRO A 166 9.70 -13.60 -10.11
CA PRO A 166 8.46 -13.93 -10.81
C PRO A 166 7.21 -13.36 -10.12
N LEU A 167 7.36 -12.81 -8.91
CA LEU A 167 6.27 -12.23 -8.13
C LEU A 167 5.99 -10.77 -8.52
N LEU A 168 6.84 -10.16 -9.35
CA LEU A 168 6.77 -8.77 -9.74
C LEU A 168 6.66 -8.66 -11.26
N ARG A 169 5.82 -7.73 -11.72
CA ARG A 169 5.87 -7.23 -13.09
C ARG A 169 6.80 -6.04 -13.08
N THR A 170 7.96 -6.15 -13.72
CA THR A 170 8.97 -5.08 -13.72
C THR A 170 9.13 -4.45 -15.10
N ILE A 171 9.58 -3.20 -15.11
CA ILE A 171 9.89 -2.44 -16.33
C ILE A 171 11.26 -1.79 -16.15
N TRP A 172 12.18 -2.12 -17.06
CA TRP A 172 13.48 -1.48 -17.23
C TRP A 172 13.95 -1.60 -18.68
#